data_AF-A0A1I0V3R0-F1
#
_entry.id   AF-A0A1I0V3R0-F1
#
_cell.length_a   1.000
_cell.length_b   1.000
_cell.length_c   1.000
_cell.angle_alpha   90.00
_cell.angle_beta   90.00
_cell.angle_gamma   90.00
#
_symmetry.space_group_name_H-M   'P 1'
#
loop_
_entity.id
_entity.type
_entity.pdbx_description
1 polymer ?
#
loop_
_entity_poly.entity_id
_entity_poly.type
_entity_poly.pdbx_seq_one_letter_code
_entity_poly.pdbx_strand_id
1 'polypeptide(L)'
;MIFDEEDVRQAKPKAIAAKNKLEQINSLVKVEAITGNASVDNINELITDMDIVLDGTDNFSTRYLLNDACFKYQVPFSYGGVVSSRGMIAFFVPGKTPCLRCITKEGAGNSQTCDTVGVISPVIASFQVTEAQKFLTSNQQALRNSLKTIDV
;
A
#
# COMPACT_ATOMS: atom_id res chain seq x y z
N MET A 1 1.29 -12.73 11.34
CA MET A 1 2.20 -12.76 10.17
C MET A 1 1.54 -13.69 9.15
N ILE A 2 1.41 -13.29 7.88
CA ILE A 2 0.65 -14.11 6.91
C ILE A 2 1.51 -15.20 6.26
N PHE A 3 2.83 -15.07 6.20
CA PHE A 3 3.70 -16.08 5.57
C PHE A 3 4.31 -17.04 6.61
N ASP A 4 4.65 -18.26 6.19
CA ASP A 4 5.33 -19.27 7.03
C ASP A 4 6.42 -20.04 6.24
N GLU A 5 7.10 -20.97 6.90
CA GLU A 5 8.19 -21.75 6.30
C GLU A 5 7.75 -22.66 5.14
N GLU A 6 6.49 -23.08 5.11
CA GLU A 6 6.00 -23.94 4.04
C GLU A 6 5.92 -23.16 2.72
N ASP A 7 5.52 -21.89 2.77
CA ASP A 7 5.55 -21.01 1.60
C ASP A 7 6.95 -20.93 0.99
N VAL A 8 7.99 -20.91 1.84
CA VAL A 8 9.39 -20.88 1.44
C VAL A 8 9.82 -22.23 0.85
N ARG A 9 9.53 -23.35 1.52
CA ARG A 9 9.86 -24.70 1.03
C ARG A 9 9.28 -24.98 -0.34
N GLN A 10 8.08 -24.46 -0.61
CA GLN A 10 7.40 -24.62 -1.90
C GLN A 10 7.77 -23.54 -2.92
N ALA A 11 8.69 -22.61 -2.59
CA ALA A 11 9.09 -21.49 -3.43
C ALA A 11 7.88 -20.71 -3.98
N LYS A 12 6.82 -20.56 -3.18
CA LYS A 12 5.58 -19.92 -3.61
C LYS A 12 5.78 -18.41 -3.78
N PRO A 13 5.33 -17.81 -4.90
CA PRO A 13 5.25 -16.36 -5.00
C PRO A 13 4.37 -15.78 -3.87
N LYS A 14 4.80 -14.64 -3.28
CA LYS A 14 4.09 -14.01 -2.15
C LYS A 14 2.61 -13.76 -2.44
N ALA A 15 2.25 -13.34 -3.65
CA ALA A 15 0.86 -13.11 -4.04
C ALA A 15 0.01 -14.38 -3.96
N ILE A 16 0.55 -15.52 -4.41
CA ILE A 16 -0.13 -16.82 -4.38
C ILE A 16 -0.24 -17.35 -2.94
N ALA A 17 0.83 -17.25 -2.16
CA ALA A 17 0.83 -17.62 -0.75
C ALA A 17 -0.19 -16.81 0.05
N ALA A 18 -0.22 -15.48 -0.16
CA ALA A 18 -1.18 -14.59 0.48
C ALA A 18 -2.63 -14.95 0.10
N LYS A 19 -2.91 -15.17 -1.19
CA LYS A 19 -4.23 -15.60 -1.66
C LYS A 19 -4.72 -16.86 -0.94
N ASN A 20 -3.91 -17.93 -0.96
CA ASN A 20 -4.28 -19.20 -0.34
C ASN A 20 -4.67 -19.05 1.13
N LYS A 21 -3.96 -18.17 1.86
CA LYS A 21 -4.21 -17.95 3.28
C LYS A 21 -5.37 -17.00 3.54
N LEU A 22 -5.55 -15.97 2.73
CA LEU A 22 -6.70 -15.07 2.82
C LEU A 22 -8.01 -15.80 2.54
N GLU A 23 -8.04 -16.69 1.55
CA GLU A 23 -9.22 -17.51 1.23
C GLU A 23 -9.56 -18.53 2.32
N GLN A 24 -8.55 -18.99 3.08
CA GLN A 24 -8.78 -19.79 4.30
C GLN A 24 -9.32 -18.96 5.46
N ILE A 25 -8.85 -17.71 5.61
CA ILE A 25 -9.31 -16.79 6.66
C ILE A 25 -10.76 -16.38 6.42
N ASN A 26 -11.14 -16.07 5.18
CA ASN A 26 -12.49 -15.70 4.82
C ASN A 26 -12.83 -16.23 3.42
N SER A 27 -13.61 -17.31 3.36
CA SER A 27 -14.01 -17.94 2.10
C SER A 27 -15.04 -17.15 1.29
N LEU A 28 -15.58 -16.05 1.85
CA LEU A 28 -16.55 -15.19 1.16
C LEU A 28 -15.88 -14.11 0.30
N VAL A 29 -14.57 -13.89 0.45
CA VAL A 29 -13.85 -12.92 -0.38
C VAL A 29 -13.30 -13.57 -1.64
N LYS A 30 -13.34 -12.83 -2.75
CA LYS A 30 -12.62 -13.19 -3.97
C LYS A 30 -11.23 -12.55 -3.91
N VAL A 31 -10.19 -13.36 -3.97
CA VAL A 31 -8.79 -12.87 -3.99
C VAL A 31 -8.15 -13.18 -5.34
N GLU A 32 -7.71 -12.13 -6.02
CA GLU A 32 -6.94 -12.24 -7.25
C GLU A 32 -5.45 -12.02 -6.94
N ALA A 33 -4.63 -13.02 -7.26
CA ALA A 33 -3.19 -12.96 -7.05
C ALA A 33 -2.50 -12.71 -8.38
N ILE A 34 -1.81 -11.57 -8.47
CA ILE A 34 -1.04 -11.20 -9.65
C ILE A 34 0.44 -11.31 -9.30
N THR A 35 1.17 -12.14 -10.04
CA THR A 35 2.62 -12.30 -9.89
C THR A 35 3.34 -11.52 -10.97
N GLY A 36 4.21 -10.61 -10.57
CA GLY A 36 4.97 -9.76 -11.48
C GLY A 36 5.30 -8.42 -10.81
N ASN A 37 6.02 -7.57 -11.54
CA ASN A 37 6.32 -6.21 -11.08
C ASN A 37 5.28 -5.24 -11.63
N ALA A 38 4.81 -4.32 -10.79
CA ALA A 38 4.11 -3.13 -11.28
C ALA A 38 5.11 -2.24 -12.02
N SER A 39 4.77 -1.86 -13.24
CA SER A 39 5.61 -1.11 -14.17
C SER A 39 4.77 -0.12 -14.96
N VAL A 40 5.41 0.81 -15.66
CA VAL A 40 4.70 1.79 -16.51
C VAL A 40 3.84 1.10 -17.57
N ASP A 41 4.29 -0.05 -18.06
CA ASP A 41 3.64 -0.77 -19.16
C ASP A 41 2.34 -1.48 -18.72
N ASN A 42 2.23 -1.90 -17.45
CA ASN A 42 1.09 -2.67 -16.94
C ASN A 42 0.27 -1.96 -15.87
N ILE A 43 0.73 -0.83 -15.32
CA ILE A 43 0.07 -0.22 -14.15
C ILE A 43 -1.38 0.18 -14.45
N ASN A 44 -1.67 0.59 -15.69
CA ASN A 44 -3.02 0.94 -16.10
C ASN A 44 -3.99 -0.24 -15.92
N GLU A 45 -3.60 -1.42 -16.37
CA GLU A 45 -4.43 -2.63 -16.28
C GLU A 45 -4.64 -3.04 -14.82
N LEU A 46 -3.61 -2.87 -13.98
CA LEU A 46 -3.65 -3.25 -12.57
C LEU A 46 -4.57 -2.38 -11.71
N ILE A 47 -4.80 -1.12 -12.08
CA ILE A 47 -5.58 -0.16 -11.29
C ILE A 47 -6.96 0.14 -11.88
N THR A 48 -7.20 -0.26 -13.12
CA THR A 48 -8.52 -0.09 -13.75
C THR A 48 -9.55 -0.86 -12.92
N ASP A 49 -10.72 -0.25 -12.73
CA ASP A 49 -11.83 -0.78 -11.93
C ASP A 49 -11.57 -0.97 -10.42
N MET A 50 -10.45 -0.47 -9.89
CA MET A 50 -10.19 -0.48 -8.44
C MET A 50 -10.88 0.69 -7.74
N ASP A 51 -11.57 0.42 -6.64
CA ASP A 51 -12.17 1.47 -5.78
C ASP A 51 -11.10 2.25 -4.99
N ILE A 52 -10.02 1.56 -4.57
CA ILE A 52 -8.92 2.11 -3.77
C ILE A 52 -7.65 1.28 -4.03
N VAL A 53 -6.48 1.91 -4.05
CA VAL A 53 -5.17 1.24 -4.03
C VAL A 53 -4.47 1.45 -2.67
N LEU A 54 -3.93 0.38 -2.08
CA LEU A 54 -3.13 0.43 -0.84
C LEU A 54 -1.67 0.17 -1.16
N ASP A 55 -0.79 1.09 -0.75
CA ASP A 55 0.66 0.97 -0.94
C ASP A 55 1.31 0.09 0.13
N GLY A 56 1.78 -1.09 -0.27
CA GLY A 56 2.60 -1.98 0.54
C GLY A 56 4.05 -2.07 0.06
N THR A 57 4.53 -1.09 -0.71
CA THR A 57 5.82 -1.14 -1.39
C THR A 57 6.95 -0.52 -0.56
N ASP A 58 8.18 -0.97 -0.81
CA ASP A 58 9.38 -0.63 -0.04
C ASP A 58 10.29 0.42 -0.72
N ASN A 59 9.98 0.83 -1.95
CA ASN A 59 10.84 1.68 -2.75
C ASN A 59 10.08 2.87 -3.37
N PHE A 60 10.76 4.02 -3.45
CA PHE A 60 10.15 5.26 -3.92
C PHE A 60 9.67 5.23 -5.37
N SER A 61 10.37 4.52 -6.26
CA SER A 61 9.99 4.45 -7.68
C SER A 61 8.60 3.83 -7.85
N THR A 62 8.32 2.71 -7.16
CA THR A 62 7.00 2.07 -7.24
C THR A 62 5.93 2.92 -6.56
N ARG A 63 6.24 3.58 -5.45
CA ARG A 63 5.32 4.51 -4.77
C ARG A 63 4.88 5.65 -5.67
N TYR A 64 5.83 6.25 -6.40
CA TYR A 64 5.50 7.33 -7.33
C TYR A 64 4.75 6.82 -8.55
N LEU A 65 5.11 5.64 -9.08
CA LEU A 65 4.34 5.00 -10.16
C LEU A 65 2.87 4.79 -9.75
N LEU A 66 2.63 4.22 -8.56
CA LEU A 66 1.28 4.02 -8.02
C LEU A 66 0.56 5.36 -7.84
N ASN A 67 1.21 6.36 -7.24
CA ASN A 67 0.65 7.69 -7.06
C ASN A 67 0.19 8.31 -8.39
N ASP A 68 1.07 8.31 -9.39
CA ASP A 68 0.82 8.96 -10.67
C ASP A 68 -0.32 8.27 -11.41
N ALA A 69 -0.33 6.94 -11.39
CA ALA A 69 -1.38 6.16 -11.99
C ALA A 69 -2.73 6.37 -11.26
N CYS A 70 -2.77 6.28 -9.92
CA CYS A 70 -3.98 6.51 -9.13
C CYS A 70 -4.59 7.90 -9.39
N PHE A 71 -3.77 8.97 -9.39
CA PHE A 71 -4.25 10.32 -9.68
C PHE A 71 -4.69 10.50 -11.14
N LYS A 72 -4.01 9.85 -12.10
CA LYS A 72 -4.41 9.88 -13.51
C LYS A 72 -5.78 9.25 -13.72
N TYR A 73 -6.05 8.09 -13.11
CA TYR A 73 -7.29 7.33 -13.30
C TYR A 73 -8.37 7.60 -12.23
N GLN A 74 -8.17 8.64 -11.41
CA GLN A 74 -9.13 9.06 -10.37
C GLN A 74 -9.42 7.99 -9.31
N VAL A 75 -8.43 7.15 -8.99
CA VAL A 75 -8.51 6.13 -7.95
C VAL A 75 -7.89 6.65 -6.64
N PRO A 76 -8.59 6.60 -5.49
CA PRO A 76 -8.01 6.87 -4.18
C PRO A 76 -6.77 6.01 -3.85
N PHE A 77 -5.78 6.62 -3.21
CA PHE A 77 -4.48 6.02 -2.92
C PHE A 77 -4.12 6.11 -1.44
N SER A 78 -3.97 4.97 -0.76
CA SER A 78 -3.55 4.89 0.64
C SER A 78 -2.05 4.60 0.74
N TYR A 79 -1.27 5.64 0.99
CA TYR A 79 0.19 5.58 1.15
C TYR A 79 0.57 5.06 2.54
N GLY A 80 1.39 4.00 2.60
CA GLY A 80 1.98 3.48 3.82
C GLY A 80 3.49 3.33 3.68
N GLY A 81 4.24 3.82 4.66
CA GLY A 81 5.69 3.65 4.71
C GLY A 81 6.17 3.32 6.12
N VAL A 82 7.14 2.43 6.26
CA VAL A 82 7.76 2.09 7.55
C VAL A 82 9.27 2.00 7.37
N VAL A 83 10.02 2.47 8.36
CA VAL A 83 11.47 2.29 8.45
C VAL A 83 11.89 2.34 9.93
N SER A 84 12.63 1.34 10.41
CA SER A 84 12.99 1.21 11.83
C SER A 84 11.74 1.18 12.72
N SER A 85 11.64 2.07 13.72
CA SER A 85 10.47 2.29 14.58
C SER A 85 9.42 3.24 13.97
N ARG A 86 9.75 3.91 12.85
CA ARG A 86 8.97 5.02 12.32
C ARG A 86 8.04 4.57 11.20
N GLY A 87 6.79 5.01 11.27
CA GLY A 87 5.78 4.77 10.25
C GLY A 87 5.11 6.05 9.78
N MET A 88 4.66 6.05 8.53
CA MET A 88 3.95 7.16 7.89
C MET A 88 2.72 6.63 7.15
N ILE A 89 1.60 7.35 7.26
CA ILE A 89 0.34 7.02 6.59
C ILE A 89 -0.34 8.29 6.10
N ALA A 90 -0.84 8.26 4.87
CA ALA A 90 -1.73 9.26 4.30
C ALA A 90 -2.77 8.60 3.39
N PHE A 91 -3.97 9.17 3.34
CA PHE A 91 -5.03 8.75 2.44
C PHE A 91 -5.28 9.87 1.43
N PHE A 92 -4.99 9.61 0.15
CA PHE A 92 -5.06 10.60 -0.91
C PHE A 92 -6.26 10.34 -1.80
N VAL A 93 -7.03 11.38 -2.09
CA VAL A 93 -8.23 11.33 -2.95
C VAL A 93 -8.05 12.32 -4.10
N PRO A 94 -7.97 11.85 -5.36
CA PRO A 94 -7.87 12.71 -6.53
C PRO A 94 -8.95 13.79 -6.56
N GLY A 95 -8.55 15.02 -6.90
CA GLY A 95 -9.43 16.19 -6.90
C GLY A 95 -9.83 16.75 -5.53
N LYS A 96 -9.52 16.06 -4.41
CA LYS A 96 -9.85 16.51 -3.05
C LYS A 96 -8.63 16.78 -2.17
N THR A 97 -7.56 16.01 -2.31
CA THR A 97 -6.33 16.15 -1.51
C THR A 97 -5.10 16.33 -2.39
N PRO A 98 -3.97 16.83 -1.86
CA PRO A 98 -2.69 16.74 -2.57
C PRO A 98 -2.32 15.28 -2.87
N CYS A 99 -1.44 15.07 -3.85
CA CYS A 99 -0.84 13.77 -4.13
C CYS A 99 0.46 13.57 -3.32
N LEU A 100 1.03 12.36 -3.34
CA LEU A 100 2.29 12.06 -2.67
C LEU A 100 3.41 13.01 -3.13
N ARG A 101 3.51 13.27 -4.45
CA ARG A 101 4.50 14.19 -5.03
C ARG A 101 4.34 15.64 -4.59
N CYS A 102 3.14 16.06 -4.18
CA CYS A 102 2.93 17.42 -3.68
C CYS A 102 3.56 17.63 -2.29
N ILE A 103 3.71 16.56 -1.50
CA ILE A 103 4.19 16.62 -0.12
C ILE A 103 5.59 16.02 0.07
N THR A 104 6.15 15.41 -0.98
CA THR A 104 7.49 14.83 -0.99
C THR A 104 8.38 15.63 -1.94
N LYS A 105 9.63 15.88 -1.56
CA LYS A 105 10.61 16.52 -2.45
C LYS A 105 11.37 15.43 -3.21
N GLU A 106 11.36 15.49 -4.54
CA GLU A 106 12.23 14.64 -5.36
C GLU A 106 13.70 14.89 -4.97
N GLY A 107 14.51 13.82 -4.88
CA GLY A 107 15.94 13.93 -4.60
C GLY A 107 16.37 13.82 -3.13
N ALA A 108 15.47 13.57 -2.17
CA ALA A 108 15.84 13.21 -0.79
C ALA A 108 16.39 11.76 -0.66
N GLY A 109 16.95 11.23 -1.75
CA GLY A 109 17.28 9.82 -1.98
C GLY A 109 18.55 9.32 -1.30
N ASN A 110 18.78 9.69 -0.05
CA ASN A 110 19.77 9.04 0.82
C ASN A 110 19.12 8.73 2.16
N SER A 111 18.12 7.84 2.19
CA SER A 111 17.43 7.52 3.42
C SER A 111 17.11 6.02 3.52
N GLN A 112 17.58 5.44 4.62
CA GLN A 112 17.21 4.15 5.20
C GLN A 112 15.96 3.49 4.57
N THR A 113 16.12 2.26 4.08
CA THR A 113 15.02 1.39 3.63
C THR A 113 14.73 0.29 4.66
N CYS A 114 13.56 -0.34 4.57
CA CYS A 114 13.22 -1.55 5.34
C CYS A 114 14.35 -2.59 5.30
N ASP A 115 14.95 -2.78 4.13
CA ASP A 115 15.99 -3.78 3.91
C ASP A 115 17.33 -3.41 4.58
N THR A 116 17.62 -2.12 4.74
CA THR A 116 18.91 -1.65 5.28
C THR A 116 18.91 -1.49 6.80
N VAL A 117 17.78 -1.12 7.40
CA VAL A 117 17.71 -0.84 8.86
C VAL A 117 16.66 -1.66 9.61
N GLY A 118 15.89 -2.48 8.91
CA GLY A 118 14.82 -3.28 9.50
C GLY A 118 13.55 -2.47 9.81
N VAL A 119 12.54 -3.19 10.33
CA VAL A 119 11.22 -2.66 10.72
C VAL A 119 10.78 -3.34 12.01
N ILE A 120 10.34 -2.56 13.00
CA ILE A 120 9.97 -3.07 14.34
C ILE A 120 8.48 -3.46 14.42
N SER A 121 7.59 -2.86 13.63
CA SER A 121 6.15 -3.18 13.74
C SER A 121 5.32 -2.80 12.51
N PRO A 122 4.36 -3.64 12.08
CA PRO A 122 3.49 -3.39 10.93
C PRO A 122 2.25 -2.55 11.28
N VAL A 123 2.28 -1.73 12.35
CA VAL A 123 1.11 -0.91 12.79
C VAL A 123 0.51 -0.06 11.68
N ILE A 124 1.33 0.37 10.70
CA ILE A 124 0.87 1.14 9.54
C ILE A 124 -0.15 0.39 8.67
N ALA A 125 -0.05 -0.94 8.55
CA ALA A 125 -1.03 -1.72 7.80
C ALA A 125 -2.44 -1.58 8.39
N SER A 126 -2.56 -1.61 9.72
CA SER A 126 -3.85 -1.42 10.40
C SER A 126 -4.42 -0.01 10.18
N PHE A 127 -3.56 1.01 10.15
CA PHE A 127 -3.98 2.37 9.83
C PHE A 127 -4.45 2.50 8.37
N GLN A 128 -3.75 1.90 7.40
CA GLN A 128 -4.17 1.87 6.00
C GLN A 128 -5.54 1.22 5.83
N VAL A 129 -5.74 0.04 6.42
CA VAL A 129 -7.03 -0.69 6.36
C VAL A 129 -8.14 0.13 7.00
N THR A 130 -7.87 0.79 8.13
CA THR A 130 -8.86 1.63 8.82
C THR A 130 -9.32 2.81 7.94
N GLU A 131 -8.40 3.51 7.27
CA GLU A 131 -8.78 4.61 6.37
C GLU A 131 -9.52 4.09 5.12
N ALA A 132 -9.08 2.97 4.54
CA ALA A 132 -9.77 2.34 3.42
C ALA A 132 -11.22 1.94 3.78
N GLN A 133 -11.43 1.34 4.96
CA GLN A 133 -12.77 0.98 5.45
C GLN A 133 -13.67 2.19 5.60
N LYS A 134 -13.17 3.31 6.17
CA LYS A 134 -13.95 4.55 6.29
C LYS A 134 -14.38 5.07 4.92
N PHE A 135 -13.50 5.00 3.92
CA PHE A 135 -13.83 5.40 2.56
C PHE A 135 -14.90 4.49 1.93
N LEU A 136 -14.69 3.17 1.95
CA LEU A 136 -15.62 2.19 1.35
C LEU A 136 -17.01 2.19 2.00
N THR A 137 -17.08 2.53 3.29
CA THR A 137 -18.36 2.66 4.03
C THR A 137 -18.98 4.05 3.93
N SER A 138 -18.46 4.92 3.05
CA SER A 138 -18.93 6.31 2.86
C SER A 138 -18.83 7.21 4.10
N ASN A 139 -18.05 6.84 5.12
CA ASN A 139 -17.80 7.65 6.31
C ASN A 139 -16.68 8.68 6.08
N GLN A 140 -16.89 9.55 5.09
CA GLN A 140 -15.86 10.51 4.66
C GLN A 140 -15.51 11.54 5.74
N GLN A 141 -16.41 11.81 6.68
CA GLN A 141 -16.15 12.73 7.80
C GLN A 141 -15.08 12.20 8.77
N ALA A 142 -14.90 10.87 8.84
CA ALA A 142 -13.90 10.23 9.68
C ALA A 142 -12.55 10.03 8.99
N LEU A 143 -12.46 10.29 7.68
CA LEU A 143 -11.23 10.16 6.90
C LEU A 143 -10.23 11.24 7.30
N ARG A 144 -8.98 10.84 7.46
CA ARG A 144 -7.91 11.80 7.72
C ARG A 144 -7.50 12.50 6.43
N ASN A 145 -7.30 13.81 6.52
CA ASN A 145 -6.77 14.66 5.45
C ASN A 145 -5.33 15.13 5.74
N SER A 146 -4.60 14.39 6.58
CA SER A 146 -3.25 14.73 7.01
C SER A 146 -2.29 13.57 6.78
N LEU A 147 -1.02 13.87 6.56
CA LEU A 147 0.05 12.91 6.77
C LEU A 147 0.18 12.64 8.28
N LYS A 148 0.13 11.38 8.69
CA LYS A 148 0.37 10.98 10.07
C LYS A 148 1.70 10.24 10.15
N THR A 149 2.55 10.66 11.08
CA THR A 149 3.80 9.99 11.44
C THR A 149 3.64 9.36 12.82
N ILE A 150 4.23 8.19 13.00
CA ILE A 150 4.22 7.43 14.25
C ILE A 150 5.66 6.99 14.51
N ASP A 151 6.10 7.09 15.77
CA ASP A 151 7.34 6.50 16.27
C ASP A 151 6.95 5.61 17.46
N VAL A 152 7.35 4.34 17.42
CA VAL A 152 6.94 3.29 18.37
C VAL A 152 8.04 3.03 19.39
#